data_AF-A0A929UPT0-F1
#
_entry.id   AF-A0A929UPT0-F1
#
_cell.length_a   1.000
_cell.length_b   1.000
_cell.length_c   1.000
_cell.angle_alpha   90.00
_cell.angle_beta   90.00
_cell.angle_gamma   90.00
#
_symmetry.space_group_name_H-M   'P 1'
#
loop_
_entity.id
_entity.type
_entity.pdbx_description
1 polymer ?
#
loop_
_entity_poly.entity_id
_entity_poly.type
_entity_poly.pdbx_seq_one_letter_code
_entity_poly.pdbx_strand_id
1 'polypeptide(L)'
;MRTNRIKILTITGLLFALVMGGCTEEIKMQAAPATEQKLSFRIIGSDKALYAPKETVTISCKIEQANVPVESLALETLLFHHEKKVSSFQTKLLSRQGEEVQVLFPAPDPDFTGYLVRIQVVDEAGEVLAKDTCAIDVSSSFVKFPRYGYVCDYGPSLPAEDMIAQMNRYHINVIEYYDWHHLHHEPLPDSVSKDHLSDWTDWSGRT
;
A
#
# COMPACT_ATOMS: atom_id res chain seq x y z
N MET A 1 -16.89 -66.24 47.92
CA MET A 1 -18.21 -66.00 47.28
C MET A 1 -18.86 -64.76 47.87
N ARG A 2 -18.86 -63.64 47.12
CA ARG A 2 -19.93 -62.63 47.12
C ARG A 2 -19.55 -61.53 46.13
N THR A 3 -20.23 -61.54 44.99
CA THR A 3 -20.38 -60.42 44.06
C THR A 3 -20.96 -59.20 44.79
N ASN A 4 -20.46 -58.01 44.48
CA ASN A 4 -21.22 -56.79 44.73
C ASN A 4 -21.10 -55.82 43.57
N ARG A 5 -22.27 -55.42 43.07
CA ARG A 5 -22.48 -54.36 42.08
C ARG A 5 -22.46 -53.00 42.76
N ILE A 6 -21.70 -52.08 42.16
CA ILE A 6 -21.94 -50.66 41.86
C ILE A 6 -22.69 -49.81 42.90
N LYS A 7 -22.05 -48.71 43.33
CA LYS A 7 -22.70 -47.40 43.44
C LYS A 7 -21.77 -46.30 42.89
N ILE A 8 -22.27 -45.62 41.86
CA ILE A 8 -21.75 -44.37 41.30
C ILE A 8 -22.04 -43.26 42.32
N LEU A 9 -21.05 -42.44 42.67
CA LEU A 9 -21.29 -41.10 43.25
C LEU A 9 -20.10 -40.17 42.92
N THR A 10 -20.39 -39.19 42.07
CA THR A 10 -19.86 -37.81 42.02
C THR A 10 -18.34 -37.58 42.10
N ILE A 11 -17.71 -37.31 40.95
CA ILE A 11 -16.49 -36.50 40.85
C ILE A 11 -16.84 -35.31 39.95
N THR A 12 -17.30 -34.23 40.56
CA THR A 12 -17.43 -32.92 39.91
C THR A 12 -16.64 -31.94 40.75
N GLY A 13 -15.43 -31.60 40.32
CA GLY A 13 -14.63 -30.61 41.03
C GLY A 13 -13.13 -30.73 40.83
N LEU A 14 -12.64 -30.91 39.60
CA LEU A 14 -11.21 -30.72 39.32
C LEU A 14 -10.95 -30.51 37.82
N LEU A 15 -11.64 -29.53 37.20
CA LEU A 15 -11.35 -29.15 35.81
C LEU A 15 -11.58 -27.66 35.54
N PHE A 16 -11.33 -26.78 36.51
CA PHE A 16 -11.55 -25.34 36.35
C PHE A 16 -10.40 -24.44 36.83
N ALA A 17 -9.16 -24.95 36.83
CA ALA A 17 -8.02 -24.18 37.32
C ALA A 17 -6.79 -24.14 36.38
N LEU A 18 -6.91 -24.57 35.11
CA LEU A 18 -5.74 -24.66 34.22
C LEU A 18 -5.80 -23.81 32.93
N VAL A 19 -6.70 -22.84 32.81
CA VAL A 19 -6.85 -22.03 31.56
C VAL A 19 -6.90 -20.53 31.83
N MET A 20 -6.04 -20.00 32.71
CA MET A 20 -5.93 -18.55 32.96
C MET A 20 -4.49 -18.03 32.87
N GLY A 21 -3.59 -18.78 32.22
CA GLY A 21 -2.24 -18.35 31.87
C GLY A 21 -2.15 -17.91 30.41
N GLY A 22 -3.12 -17.13 29.92
CA GLY A 22 -2.98 -16.47 28.63
C GLY A 22 -2.03 -15.29 28.78
N CYS A 23 -0.81 -15.40 28.26
CA CYS A 23 0.06 -14.24 28.07
C CYS A 23 -0.65 -13.24 27.16
N THR A 24 -1.27 -12.22 27.75
CA THR A 24 -1.65 -11.01 27.04
C THR A 24 -0.40 -10.16 26.89
N GLU A 25 0.51 -10.56 25.99
CA GLU A 25 1.43 -9.57 25.43
C GLU A 25 0.61 -8.75 24.44
N GLU A 26 0.10 -7.60 24.90
CA GLU A 26 -0.27 -6.52 24.01
C GLU A 26 0.97 -6.17 23.20
N ILE A 27 1.02 -6.58 21.93
CA ILE A 27 1.97 -6.05 20.97
C ILE A 27 1.58 -4.59 20.73
N LYS A 28 1.99 -3.71 21.63
CA LYS A 28 1.99 -2.27 21.37
C LYS A 28 3.00 -2.07 20.25
N MET A 29 2.52 -1.72 19.06
CA MET A 29 3.36 -1.12 18.03
C MET A 29 3.96 0.16 18.60
N GLN A 30 5.10 0.03 19.25
CA GLN A 30 5.86 1.16 19.74
C GLN A 30 6.41 1.84 18.50
N ALA A 31 5.90 3.03 18.18
CA ALA A 31 6.43 3.84 17.09
C ALA A 31 7.94 3.95 17.29
N ALA A 32 8.72 3.66 16.24
CA ALA A 32 10.15 3.90 16.26
C ALA A 32 10.39 5.36 16.67
N PRO A 33 11.42 5.66 17.48
CA PRO A 33 11.73 7.04 17.84
C PRO A 33 11.81 7.86 16.55
N ALA A 34 11.01 8.93 16.48
CA ALA A 34 11.02 9.83 15.34
C ALA A 34 12.45 10.32 15.17
N THR A 35 13.11 9.87 14.09
CA THR A 35 14.41 10.40 13.73
C THR A 35 14.17 11.86 13.39
N GLU A 36 14.74 12.78 14.17
CA GLU A 36 14.61 14.21 13.95
C GLU A 36 15.03 14.52 12.51
N GLN A 37 14.06 14.86 11.66
CA GLN A 37 14.33 15.21 10.28
C GLN A 37 14.89 16.63 10.26
N LYS A 38 16.07 16.81 9.69
CA LYS A 38 16.74 18.11 9.55
C LYS A 38 16.17 18.95 8.40
N LEU A 39 15.32 18.37 7.56
CA LEU A 39 14.60 19.02 6.46
C LEU A 39 13.24 18.35 6.23
N SER A 40 12.32 19.02 5.52
CA SER A 40 11.02 18.43 5.14
C SER A 40 11.13 17.70 3.81
N PHE A 41 10.90 16.38 3.84
CA PHE A 41 10.92 15.49 2.69
C PHE A 41 9.72 14.56 2.72
N ARG A 42 9.10 14.34 1.56
CA ARG A 42 7.94 13.48 1.41
C ARG A 42 7.96 12.71 0.10
N ILE A 43 7.65 11.41 0.15
CA ILE A 43 7.28 10.62 -1.02
C ILE A 43 5.84 10.99 -1.40
N ILE A 44 5.62 11.36 -2.65
CA ILE A 44 4.30 11.69 -3.22
C ILE A 44 3.55 10.44 -3.66
N GLY A 45 4.25 9.46 -4.24
CA GLY A 45 3.66 8.19 -4.66
C GLY A 45 4.53 7.45 -5.65
N SER A 46 4.15 6.22 -5.96
CA SER A 46 4.68 5.43 -7.07
C SER A 46 3.82 5.63 -8.31
N ASP A 47 4.38 5.43 -9.51
CA ASP A 47 3.63 5.55 -10.77
C ASP A 47 2.58 4.43 -10.95
N LYS A 48 2.76 3.29 -10.28
CA LYS A 48 1.85 2.14 -10.33
C LYS A 48 1.62 1.53 -8.95
N ALA A 49 0.50 0.81 -8.84
CA ALA A 49 0.12 0.04 -7.66
C ALA A 49 0.69 -1.40 -7.66
N LEU A 50 1.18 -1.84 -8.82
CA LEU A 50 1.68 -3.19 -9.11
C LEU A 50 2.73 -3.12 -10.21
N TYR A 51 3.84 -3.85 -10.04
CA TYR A 51 4.91 -3.94 -11.03
C TYR A 51 5.17 -5.40 -11.40
N ALA A 52 5.49 -5.64 -12.68
CA ALA A 52 6.05 -6.92 -13.10
C ALA A 52 7.53 -7.02 -12.64
N PRO A 53 8.08 -8.24 -12.48
CA PRO A 53 9.51 -8.43 -12.25
C PRO A 53 10.36 -7.68 -13.29
N LYS A 54 11.42 -7.00 -12.81
CA LYS A 54 12.35 -6.17 -13.62
C LYS A 54 11.74 -4.93 -14.30
N GLU A 55 10.46 -4.65 -14.10
CA GLU A 55 9.85 -3.42 -14.57
C GLU A 55 10.48 -2.20 -13.90
N THR A 56 10.58 -1.07 -14.62
CA THR A 56 11.06 0.19 -14.02
C THR A 56 10.02 0.73 -13.06
N VAL A 57 10.41 0.90 -11.80
CA VAL A 57 9.64 1.59 -10.76
C VAL A 57 10.00 3.08 -10.79
N THR A 58 8.99 3.94 -10.80
CA THR A 58 9.16 5.40 -10.65
C THR A 58 8.50 5.85 -9.36
N ILE A 59 9.25 6.52 -8.49
CA ILE A 59 8.71 7.14 -7.26
C ILE A 59 8.92 8.64 -7.33
N SER A 60 7.83 9.39 -7.24
CA SER A 60 7.84 10.84 -7.08
C SER A 60 8.01 11.21 -5.62
N CYS A 61 8.91 12.14 -5.35
CA CYS A 61 9.16 12.68 -4.02
C CYS A 61 9.43 14.17 -4.10
N LYS A 62 9.37 14.86 -2.97
CA LYS A 62 9.50 16.31 -2.89
C LYS A 62 10.22 16.72 -1.62
N ILE A 63 11.18 17.63 -1.77
CA ILE A 63 11.77 18.37 -0.67
C ILE A 63 10.97 19.66 -0.52
N GLU A 64 10.19 19.76 0.54
CA GLU A 64 9.30 20.91 0.76
C GLU A 64 10.08 22.09 1.35
N GLN A 65 10.97 21.81 2.30
CA GLN A 65 11.77 22.82 2.99
C GLN A 65 13.17 22.31 3.28
N ALA A 66 14.18 23.08 2.84
CA ALA A 66 15.58 22.80 3.11
C ALA A 66 16.31 24.09 3.52
N ASN A 67 17.15 23.99 4.55
CA ASN A 67 18.03 25.08 4.98
C ASN A 67 19.44 24.98 4.35
N VAL A 68 19.60 24.09 3.38
CA VAL A 68 20.83 23.78 2.66
C VAL A 68 20.56 23.79 1.14
N PRO A 69 21.56 24.10 0.30
CA PRO A 69 21.40 23.99 -1.16
C PRO A 69 20.97 22.57 -1.55
N VAL A 70 19.88 22.44 -2.32
CA VAL A 70 19.32 21.13 -2.67
C VAL A 70 20.20 20.42 -3.71
N GLU A 71 20.96 21.18 -4.51
CA GLU A 71 21.84 20.64 -5.55
C GLU A 71 23.06 19.88 -5.00
N SER A 72 23.42 20.08 -3.73
CA SER A 72 24.49 19.32 -3.06
C SER A 72 23.99 18.06 -2.37
N LEU A 73 22.70 17.74 -2.48
CA LEU A 73 22.07 16.57 -1.86
C LEU A 73 21.96 15.40 -2.84
N ALA A 74 21.81 14.20 -2.29
CA ALA A 74 21.46 13.01 -3.06
C ALA A 74 20.30 12.27 -2.41
N LEU A 75 19.56 11.52 -3.22
CA LEU A 75 18.54 10.58 -2.78
C LEU A 75 19.13 9.17 -2.80
N GLU A 76 19.25 8.56 -1.63
CA GLU A 76 19.57 7.14 -1.49
C GLU A 76 18.27 6.35 -1.34
N THR A 77 18.00 5.49 -2.32
CA THR A 77 16.83 4.59 -2.33
C THR A 77 17.26 3.22 -1.87
N LEU A 78 16.68 2.72 -0.78
CA LEU A 78 16.97 1.42 -0.19
C LEU A 78 15.73 0.52 -0.26
N LEU A 79 15.89 -0.69 -0.78
CA LEU A 79 14.83 -1.69 -0.81
C LEU A 79 15.06 -2.74 0.27
N PHE A 80 14.00 -3.05 1.01
CA PHE A 80 13.99 -4.08 2.03
C PHE A 80 12.89 -5.09 1.72
N HIS A 81 13.23 -6.37 1.84
CA HIS A 81 12.25 -7.43 1.97
C HIS A 81 12.30 -7.93 3.41
N HIS A 82 11.22 -7.66 4.16
CA HIS A 82 11.20 -7.79 5.62
C HIS A 82 12.37 -7.01 6.26
N GLU A 83 13.22 -7.66 7.06
CA GLU A 83 14.39 -7.06 7.69
C GLU A 83 15.61 -6.93 6.78
N LYS A 84 15.63 -7.65 5.65
CA LYS A 84 16.80 -7.76 4.78
C LYS A 84 16.82 -6.66 3.73
N LYS A 85 17.89 -5.84 3.73
CA LYS A 85 18.20 -4.96 2.61
C LYS A 85 18.54 -5.80 1.38
N VAL A 86 17.83 -5.59 0.27
CA VAL A 86 18.01 -6.36 -0.98
C VAL A 86 18.74 -5.58 -2.07
N SER A 87 18.55 -4.27 -2.15
CA SER A 87 19.22 -3.41 -3.13
C SER A 87 19.27 -1.95 -2.65
N SER A 88 20.09 -1.16 -3.33
CA SER A 88 20.21 0.28 -3.10
C SER A 88 20.56 1.00 -4.39
N PHE A 89 20.02 2.20 -4.57
CA PHE A 89 20.24 3.08 -5.71
C PHE A 89 20.51 4.50 -5.22
N GLN A 90 21.21 5.30 -6.02
CA GLN A 90 21.49 6.69 -5.69
C GLN A 90 21.13 7.59 -6.88
N THR A 91 20.38 8.65 -6.60
CA THR A 91 19.99 9.68 -7.56
C THR A 91 20.52 11.02 -7.08
N LYS A 92 21.30 11.72 -7.90
CA LYS A 92 21.71 13.10 -7.59
C LYS A 92 20.52 14.03 -7.72
N LEU A 93 20.33 14.93 -6.76
CA LEU A 93 19.30 15.97 -6.86
C LEU A 93 19.77 17.07 -7.82
N LEU A 94 19.06 17.19 -8.94
CA LEU A 94 19.27 18.26 -9.93
C LEU A 94 18.13 19.27 -9.95
N SER A 95 17.21 19.18 -8.99
CA SER A 95 15.95 19.94 -8.96
C SER A 95 15.96 20.95 -7.82
N ARG A 96 15.10 21.98 -7.93
CA ARG A 96 15.00 23.04 -6.95
C ARG A 96 14.09 22.64 -5.78
N GLN A 97 14.25 23.33 -4.66
CA GLN A 97 13.33 23.20 -3.54
C GLN A 97 11.88 23.42 -4.00
N GLY A 98 10.97 22.55 -3.57
CA GLY A 98 9.55 22.62 -3.90
C GLY A 98 9.16 21.96 -5.23
N GLU A 99 10.11 21.57 -6.07
CA GLU A 99 9.85 20.77 -7.28
C GLU A 99 9.78 19.28 -6.95
N GLU A 100 9.05 18.53 -7.77
CA GLU A 100 9.01 17.07 -7.67
C GLU A 100 10.24 16.44 -8.33
N VAL A 101 10.76 15.41 -7.68
CA VAL A 101 11.92 14.65 -8.12
C VAL A 101 11.51 13.20 -8.24
N GLN A 102 11.87 12.58 -9.35
CA GLN A 102 11.63 11.17 -9.60
C GLN A 102 12.90 10.37 -9.32
N VAL A 103 12.75 9.30 -8.54
CA VAL A 103 13.75 8.24 -8.47
C VAL A 103 13.26 7.06 -9.31
N LEU A 104 14.18 6.50 -10.10
CA LEU A 104 13.89 5.39 -11.00
C LEU A 104 14.82 4.23 -10.68
N PHE A 105 14.27 3.03 -10.57
CA PHE A 105 15.05 1.81 -10.37
C PHE A 105 14.30 0.58 -10.89
N PRO A 106 15.00 -0.50 -11.27
CA PRO A 106 14.33 -1.74 -11.67
C PRO A 106 13.73 -2.46 -10.46
N ALA A 107 12.50 -2.94 -10.59
CA ALA A 107 11.88 -3.87 -9.66
C ALA A 107 12.76 -5.13 -9.53
N PRO A 108 12.93 -5.70 -8.31
CA PRO A 108 13.60 -6.97 -8.14
C PRO A 108 13.01 -8.10 -8.99
N ASP A 109 13.81 -9.14 -9.24
CA ASP A 109 13.41 -10.31 -10.06
C ASP A 109 12.41 -11.26 -9.39
N PRO A 110 12.43 -11.50 -8.06
CA PRO A 110 11.49 -12.41 -7.41
C PRO A 110 10.03 -11.95 -7.58
N ASP A 111 9.27 -12.72 -8.36
CA ASP A 111 7.85 -12.49 -8.54
C ASP A 111 7.08 -12.72 -7.23
N PHE A 112 5.94 -12.04 -7.10
CA PHE A 112 5.07 -12.08 -5.94
C PHE A 112 5.76 -11.70 -4.63
N THR A 113 6.46 -10.57 -4.63
CA THR A 113 7.22 -10.10 -3.48
C THR A 113 6.93 -8.62 -3.19
N GLY A 114 6.57 -8.34 -1.94
CA GLY A 114 6.45 -6.97 -1.43
C GLY A 114 7.78 -6.46 -0.89
N TYR A 115 8.05 -5.17 -1.12
CA TYR A 115 9.24 -4.49 -0.63
C TYR A 115 8.86 -3.18 0.08
N LEU A 116 9.53 -2.90 1.20
CA LEU A 116 9.59 -1.57 1.78
C LEU A 116 10.65 -0.77 1.01
N VAL A 117 10.26 0.36 0.46
CA VAL A 117 11.18 1.33 -0.12
C VAL A 117 11.40 2.43 0.91
N ARG A 118 12.66 2.71 1.22
CA ARG A 118 13.08 3.86 2.02
C ARG A 118 13.88 4.79 1.13
N ILE A 119 13.44 6.03 0.98
CA ILE A 119 14.21 7.08 0.31
C ILE A 119 14.76 8.00 1.38
N GLN A 120 16.07 8.21 1.36
CA GLN A 120 16.80 9.05 2.29
C GLN A 120 17.41 10.23 1.54
N VAL A 121 17.30 11.41 2.11
CA VAL A 121 18.04 12.59 1.65
C VAL A 121 19.36 12.63 2.39
N VAL A 122 20.47 12.56 1.65
CA VAL A 122 21.83 12.56 2.21
C VAL A 122 22.63 13.76 1.70
N ASP A 123 23.51 14.28 2.55
CA ASP A 123 24.49 15.30 2.16
C ASP A 123 25.78 14.70 1.57
N GLU A 124 26.74 15.55 1.22
CA GLU A 124 28.05 15.13 0.68
C GLU A 124 28.89 14.30 1.66
N ALA A 125 28.66 14.45 2.96
CA ALA A 125 29.32 13.67 4.01
C ALA A 125 28.63 12.31 4.25
N GLY A 126 27.48 12.06 3.61
CA GLY A 126 26.66 10.87 3.78
C GLY A 126 25.76 10.92 5.03
N GLU A 127 25.58 12.09 5.63
CA GLU A 127 24.64 12.26 6.74
C GLU A 127 23.20 12.21 6.22
N VAL A 128 22.35 11.40 6.88
CA VAL A 128 20.92 11.33 6.58
C VAL A 128 20.20 12.54 7.18
N LEU A 129 19.72 13.43 6.32
CA LEU A 129 19.01 14.65 6.72
C LEU A 129 17.50 14.42 6.87
N ALA A 130 16.92 13.57 6.03
CA ALA A 130 15.52 13.17 6.13
C ALA A 130 15.31 11.81 5.48
N LYS A 131 14.17 11.18 5.76
CA LYS A 131 13.78 9.92 5.13
C LYS A 131 12.27 9.80 5.10
N ASP A 132 11.76 9.13 4.08
CA ASP A 132 10.37 8.70 4.02
C ASP A 132 10.32 7.27 3.44
N THR A 133 9.20 6.60 3.63
CA THR A 133 9.00 5.22 3.20
C THR A 133 7.69 5.03 2.45
N CYS A 134 7.72 4.16 1.45
CA CYS A 134 6.52 3.60 0.82
C CYS A 134 6.71 2.10 0.60
N ALA A 135 5.71 1.45 0.00
CA ALA A 135 5.82 0.07 -0.43
C ALA A 135 5.84 -0.01 -1.95
N ILE A 136 6.35 -1.13 -2.48
CA ILE A 136 6.08 -1.58 -3.85
C ILE A 136 5.70 -3.05 -3.82
N ASP A 137 4.82 -3.44 -4.73
CA ASP A 137 4.45 -4.83 -4.97
C ASP A 137 4.94 -5.27 -6.34
N VAL A 138 5.85 -6.24 -6.35
CA VAL A 138 6.33 -6.89 -7.57
C VAL A 138 5.57 -8.20 -7.72
N SER A 139 4.51 -8.18 -8.53
CA SER A 139 3.66 -9.34 -8.79
C SER A 139 3.17 -9.30 -10.23
N SER A 140 3.37 -10.40 -10.95
CA SER A 140 2.86 -10.60 -12.32
C SER A 140 1.34 -10.70 -12.41
N SER A 141 0.67 -10.92 -11.28
CA SER A 141 -0.79 -10.96 -11.17
C SER A 141 -1.26 -10.44 -9.82
N PHE A 142 -2.29 -9.58 -9.84
CA PHE A 142 -2.95 -9.08 -8.63
C PHE A 142 -3.65 -10.18 -7.83
N VAL A 143 -4.01 -11.31 -8.46
CA VAL A 143 -4.87 -12.36 -7.89
C VAL A 143 -4.27 -12.97 -6.62
N LYS A 144 -2.94 -13.01 -6.51
CA LYS A 144 -2.26 -13.56 -5.33
C LYS A 144 -2.35 -12.64 -4.12
N PHE A 145 -2.26 -11.33 -4.33
CA PHE A 145 -2.30 -10.30 -3.28
C PHE A 145 -3.30 -9.19 -3.64
N PRO A 146 -4.61 -9.49 -3.65
CA PRO A 146 -5.61 -8.50 -4.00
C PRO A 146 -5.69 -7.42 -2.92
N ARG A 147 -5.55 -6.17 -3.32
CA ARG A 147 -5.78 -4.96 -2.53
C ARG A 147 -6.93 -4.23 -3.18
N TYR A 148 -8.13 -4.63 -2.78
CA TYR A 148 -9.36 -4.32 -3.49
C TYR A 148 -9.97 -3.00 -2.99
N GLY A 149 -10.17 -2.05 -3.90
CA GLY A 149 -10.96 -0.84 -3.68
C GLY A 149 -12.23 -0.85 -4.53
N TYR A 150 -13.03 0.19 -4.43
CA TYR A 150 -14.26 0.32 -5.21
C TYR A 150 -14.51 1.77 -5.62
N VAL A 151 -15.24 1.95 -6.71
CA VAL A 151 -15.89 3.20 -7.11
C VAL A 151 -17.39 2.93 -7.22
N CYS A 152 -18.20 3.93 -6.88
CA CYS A 152 -19.65 3.79 -6.88
C CYS A 152 -20.39 5.05 -7.35
N ASP A 153 -19.67 6.06 -7.83
CA ASP A 153 -20.21 7.30 -8.37
C ASP A 153 -19.51 7.58 -9.70
N TYR A 154 -20.29 8.04 -10.69
CA TYR A 154 -19.88 8.20 -12.08
C TYR A 154 -20.27 9.57 -12.65
N GLY A 155 -20.66 10.51 -11.79
CA GLY A 155 -21.05 11.86 -12.22
C GLY A 155 -19.96 12.58 -13.02
N PRO A 156 -20.33 13.42 -14.01
CA PRO A 156 -19.38 14.01 -14.97
C PRO A 156 -18.40 15.02 -14.35
N SER A 157 -18.66 15.50 -13.13
CA SER A 157 -17.81 16.46 -12.41
C SER A 157 -16.84 15.82 -11.43
N LEU A 158 -16.75 14.48 -11.38
CA LEU A 158 -15.85 13.80 -10.47
C LEU A 158 -14.38 14.03 -10.86
N PRO A 159 -13.48 14.32 -9.90
CA PRO A 159 -12.05 14.42 -10.14
C PRO A 159 -11.44 13.02 -10.25
N ALA A 160 -11.80 12.28 -11.31
CA ALA A 160 -11.48 10.87 -11.46
C ALA A 160 -9.97 10.58 -11.36
N GLU A 161 -9.13 11.43 -11.97
CA GLU A 161 -7.67 11.28 -11.92
C GLU A 161 -7.13 11.39 -10.49
N ASP A 162 -7.58 12.37 -9.71
CA ASP A 162 -7.15 12.53 -8.31
C ASP A 162 -7.63 11.37 -7.43
N MET A 163 -8.85 10.87 -7.67
CA MET A 163 -9.38 9.70 -6.96
C MET A 163 -8.55 8.44 -7.25
N ILE A 164 -8.21 8.20 -8.51
CA ILE A 164 -7.35 7.08 -8.91
C ILE A 164 -5.92 7.28 -8.38
N ALA A 165 -5.38 8.49 -8.39
CA ALA A 165 -4.08 8.80 -7.82
C ALA A 165 -4.04 8.52 -6.31
N GLN A 166 -5.12 8.85 -5.59
CA GLN A 166 -5.27 8.54 -4.17
C GLN A 166 -5.34 7.02 -3.93
N MET A 167 -6.10 6.27 -4.73
CA MET A 167 -6.14 4.80 -4.64
C MET A 167 -4.76 4.18 -4.91
N ASN A 168 -4.05 4.70 -5.90
CA ASN A 168 -2.70 4.28 -6.23
C ASN A 168 -1.71 4.56 -5.09
N ARG A 169 -1.89 5.66 -4.34
CA ARG A 169 -1.10 5.93 -3.12
C ARG A 169 -1.26 4.84 -2.04
N TYR A 170 -2.40 4.16 -2.01
CA TYR A 170 -2.65 3.01 -1.13
C TYR A 170 -2.29 1.67 -1.78
N HIS A 171 -1.73 1.69 -2.99
CA HIS A 171 -1.41 0.52 -3.80
C HIS A 171 -2.62 -0.37 -4.12
N ILE A 172 -3.82 0.20 -4.23
CA ILE A 172 -5.01 -0.52 -4.69
C ILE A 172 -4.74 -1.06 -6.10
N ASN A 173 -4.77 -2.39 -6.26
CA ASN A 173 -4.43 -3.07 -7.51
C ASN A 173 -5.64 -3.74 -8.19
N VAL A 174 -6.83 -3.61 -7.59
CA VAL A 174 -8.11 -4.01 -8.17
C VAL A 174 -9.17 -2.99 -7.76
N ILE A 175 -10.01 -2.57 -8.70
CA ILE A 175 -11.12 -1.64 -8.44
C ILE A 175 -12.42 -2.30 -8.88
N GLU A 176 -13.38 -2.36 -7.97
CA GLU A 176 -14.74 -2.78 -8.25
C GLU A 176 -15.54 -1.56 -8.70
N TYR A 177 -16.15 -1.66 -9.88
CA TYR A 177 -17.11 -0.68 -10.34
C TYR A 177 -18.46 -1.14 -9.83
N TYR A 178 -18.95 -0.51 -8.78
CA TYR A 178 -20.20 -0.88 -8.13
C TYR A 178 -21.36 -0.07 -8.73
N ASP A 179 -22.45 -0.75 -9.07
CA ASP A 179 -23.67 -0.12 -9.64
C ASP A 179 -23.43 0.82 -10.83
N TRP A 180 -22.45 0.49 -11.69
CA TRP A 180 -22.16 1.26 -12.91
C TRP A 180 -23.11 0.98 -14.07
N HIS A 181 -23.74 -0.20 -14.06
CA HIS A 181 -24.46 -0.75 -15.19
C HIS A 181 -25.95 -0.35 -15.16
N HIS A 182 -26.61 -0.38 -16.33
CA HIS A 182 -28.01 0.02 -16.47
C HIS A 182 -28.96 -0.87 -15.66
N LEU A 183 -29.09 -2.15 -16.05
CA LEU A 183 -29.90 -3.15 -15.35
C LEU A 183 -29.13 -4.46 -15.24
N HIS A 184 -29.43 -5.26 -14.21
CA HIS A 184 -28.72 -6.51 -13.97
C HIS A 184 -28.81 -7.52 -15.14
N HIS A 185 -29.93 -7.52 -15.86
CA HIS A 185 -30.15 -8.37 -17.04
C HIS A 185 -29.75 -7.70 -18.36
N GLU A 186 -29.50 -6.40 -18.33
CA GLU A 186 -29.12 -5.56 -19.46
C GLU A 186 -28.07 -4.53 -18.99
N PRO A 187 -26.79 -4.96 -18.82
CA PRO A 187 -25.78 -4.08 -18.21
C PRO A 187 -25.48 -2.83 -19.05
N LEU A 188 -25.63 -2.92 -20.37
CA LEU A 188 -25.55 -1.81 -21.30
C LEU A 188 -26.91 -1.64 -21.99
N PRO A 189 -27.50 -0.43 -22.00
CA PRO A 189 -28.78 -0.20 -22.67
C PRO A 189 -28.61 -0.21 -24.19
N ASP A 190 -29.67 -0.58 -24.92
CA ASP A 190 -29.70 -0.61 -26.40
C ASP A 190 -29.26 0.70 -27.08
N SER A 191 -29.38 1.84 -26.39
CA SER A 191 -28.93 3.14 -26.91
C SER A 191 -27.41 3.28 -26.98
N VAL A 192 -26.66 2.49 -26.21
CA VAL A 192 -25.20 2.59 -26.12
C VAL A 192 -24.54 1.61 -27.07
N SER A 193 -23.61 2.12 -27.87
CA SER A 193 -22.75 1.29 -28.72
C SER A 193 -21.33 1.84 -28.71
N LYS A 194 -20.38 1.06 -29.25
CA LYS A 194 -19.00 1.50 -29.41
C LYS A 194 -18.87 2.85 -30.14
N ASP A 195 -19.78 3.11 -31.09
CA ASP A 195 -19.78 4.30 -31.93
C ASP A 195 -20.74 5.40 -31.42
N HIS A 196 -21.52 5.10 -30.38
CA HIS A 196 -22.45 6.04 -29.75
C HIS A 196 -22.48 5.81 -28.24
N LEU A 197 -21.63 6.54 -27.52
CA LEU A 197 -21.64 6.57 -26.06
C LEU A 197 -22.64 7.63 -25.60
N SER A 198 -23.56 7.23 -24.72
CA SER A 198 -24.52 8.11 -24.05
C SER A 198 -24.55 7.79 -22.57
N ASP A 199 -25.00 8.73 -21.74
CA ASP A 199 -25.28 8.44 -20.34
C ASP A 199 -26.48 7.49 -20.22
N TRP A 200 -26.58 6.77 -19.10
CA TRP A 200 -27.71 5.92 -18.79
C TRP A 200 -28.04 5.97 -17.31
N THR A 201 -29.28 5.64 -16.98
CA THR A 201 -29.72 5.57 -15.59
C THR A 201 -29.44 4.18 -15.03
N ASP A 202 -28.82 4.08 -13.86
CA ASP A 202 -28.65 2.81 -13.14
C ASP A 202 -29.98 2.32 -12.52
N TRP A 203 -29.95 1.15 -11.89
CA TRP A 203 -31.14 0.56 -11.26
C TRP A 203 -31.75 1.44 -10.14
N SER A 204 -30.94 2.31 -9.52
CA SER A 204 -31.32 3.16 -8.39
C SER A 204 -31.82 4.55 -8.82
N GLY A 205 -31.72 4.89 -10.11
CA GLY A 205 -32.13 6.18 -10.64
C GLY A 205 -31.00 7.21 -10.80
N ARG A 206 -29.73 6.83 -10.63
CA ARG A 206 -28.57 7.72 -10.84
C ARG A 206 -28.17 7.72 -12.31
N THR A 207 -27.68 8.84 -12.83
CA THR A 207 -27.17 8.99 -14.19
C THR A 207 -25.71 9.41 -14.13
#